data_AF-A0A7W1R5Z7-F1
#
_entry.id   AF-A0A7W1R5Z7-F1
#
_cell.length_a   1.000
_cell.length_b   1.000
_cell.length_c   1.000
_cell.angle_alpha   90.00
_cell.angle_beta   90.00
_cell.angle_gamma   90.00
#
_symmetry.space_group_name_H-M   'P 1'
#
loop_
_entity.id
_entity.type
_entity.pdbx_description
1 polymer ?
#
loop_
_entity_poly.entity_id
_entity_poly.type
_entity_poly.pdbx_seq_one_letter_code
_entity_poly.pdbx_strand_id
1 'polypeptide(L)'
;MIEPLVEDPSSLSLDELRRERSRLQGAEDAVSYARRVAQARLDLVQARLTDHEQPVSAHLHEVLAHQLIAPSGRPPRETDDHAESDAANELDAICSANGFARLDSLTGDELRALAEALAQYERRVSAQRRELFESIDALSADLVRRYREGTADVDGLWERDAGG
;
A
#
# COMPACT_ATOMS: atom_id res chain seq x y z
N MET A 1 7.86 -9.59 -17.42
CA MET A 1 8.82 -8.48 -17.27
C MET A 1 8.01 -7.28 -16.88
N ILE A 2 8.32 -6.65 -15.75
CA ILE A 2 7.59 -5.50 -15.23
C ILE A 2 8.51 -4.31 -15.43
N GLU A 3 8.04 -3.32 -16.19
CA GLU A 3 8.78 -2.07 -16.44
C GLU A 3 8.77 -1.22 -15.17
N PRO A 4 9.90 -0.60 -14.79
CA PRO A 4 9.94 0.29 -13.63
C PRO A 4 9.01 1.49 -13.87
N LEU A 5 8.20 1.85 -12.86
CA LEU A 5 7.30 3.00 -12.90
C LEU A 5 8.02 4.35 -13.10
N VAL A 6 9.35 4.38 -12.92
CA VAL A 6 10.20 5.55 -13.17
C VAL A 6 11.42 5.08 -13.97
N GLU A 7 11.49 5.47 -15.25
CA GLU A 7 12.59 5.05 -16.14
C GLU A 7 13.92 5.77 -15.85
N ASP A 8 13.89 7.03 -15.37
CA ASP A 8 15.11 7.74 -14.92
C ASP A 8 14.80 8.96 -14.02
N PRO A 9 15.02 8.86 -12.68
CA PRO A 9 14.85 9.98 -11.75
C PRO A 9 15.75 11.19 -12.06
N SER A 10 16.90 10.98 -12.69
CA SER A 10 17.88 12.04 -12.93
C SER A 10 17.42 13.07 -13.97
N SER A 11 16.46 12.69 -14.81
CA SER A 11 15.87 13.54 -15.85
C SER A 11 14.84 14.55 -15.35
N LEU A 12 14.26 14.33 -14.17
CA LEU A 12 13.21 15.18 -13.59
C LEU A 12 13.81 16.43 -12.91
N SER A 13 13.09 17.55 -12.90
CA SER A 13 13.43 18.69 -12.02
C SER A 13 13.17 18.37 -10.54
N LEU A 14 13.71 19.19 -9.63
CA LEU A 14 13.54 18.97 -8.18
C LEU A 14 12.06 19.00 -7.75
N ASP A 15 11.26 19.88 -8.35
CA ASP A 15 9.82 19.96 -8.06
C ASP A 15 9.04 18.81 -8.70
N GLU A 16 9.43 18.37 -9.89
CA GLU A 16 8.85 17.17 -10.51
C GLU A 16 9.14 15.91 -9.70
N LEU A 17 10.37 15.74 -9.19
CA LEU A 17 10.72 14.64 -8.30
C LEU A 17 9.88 14.63 -7.03
N ARG A 18 9.65 15.80 -6.42
CA ARG A 18 8.82 15.92 -5.21
C ARG A 18 7.38 15.54 -5.50
N ARG A 19 6.81 16.07 -6.60
CA ARG A 19 5.43 15.76 -7.03
C ARG A 19 5.28 14.27 -7.32
N GLU A 20 6.21 13.69 -8.07
CA GLU A 20 6.16 12.29 -8.44
C GLU A 20 6.30 11.37 -7.23
N ARG A 21 7.22 11.67 -6.32
CA ARG A 21 7.34 10.94 -5.06
C ARG A 21 6.07 11.02 -4.23
N SER A 22 5.44 12.20 -4.12
CA SER A 22 4.18 12.36 -3.41
C SER A 22 3.04 11.57 -4.06
N ARG A 23 2.97 11.56 -5.40
CA ARG A 23 1.99 10.77 -6.15
C ARG A 23 2.15 9.28 -5.90
N LEU A 24 3.39 8.76 -5.98
CA LEU A 24 3.68 7.35 -5.72
C LEU A 24 3.41 6.97 -4.26
N GLN A 25 3.67 7.87 -3.31
CA GLN A 25 3.32 7.66 -1.91
C GLN A 25 1.82 7.52 -1.71
N GLY A 26 0.99 8.35 -2.34
CA GLY A 26 -0.47 8.21 -2.28
C GLY A 26 -0.96 6.90 -2.90
N ALA A 27 -0.36 6.47 -4.02
CA ALA A 27 -0.65 5.17 -4.62
C ALA A 27 -0.24 4.00 -3.70
N GLU A 28 0.90 4.09 -3.03
CA GLU A 28 1.35 3.09 -2.06
C GLU A 28 0.42 3.02 -0.86
N ASP A 29 0.01 4.15 -0.30
CA ASP A 29 -0.90 4.22 0.83
C ASP A 29 -2.25 3.53 0.49
N ALA A 30 -2.78 3.76 -0.72
CA ALA A 30 -3.98 3.09 -1.23
C ALA A 30 -3.82 1.56 -1.38
N VAL A 31 -2.71 1.10 -1.98
CA VAL A 31 -2.39 -0.33 -2.13
C VAL A 31 -2.19 -0.98 -0.75
N SER A 32 -1.53 -0.29 0.16
CA SER A 32 -1.31 -0.74 1.54
C SER A 32 -2.61 -0.87 2.33
N TYR A 33 -3.54 0.06 2.14
CA TYR A 33 -4.89 -0.03 2.69
C TYR A 33 -5.61 -1.27 2.18
N ALA A 34 -5.73 -1.43 0.85
CA ALA A 34 -6.47 -2.54 0.26
C ALA A 34 -5.85 -3.90 0.64
N ARG A 35 -4.52 -3.99 0.74
CA ARG A 35 -3.83 -5.18 1.23
C ARG A 35 -4.22 -5.55 2.66
N ARG A 36 -4.24 -4.59 3.59
CA ARG A 36 -4.64 -4.85 4.99
C ARG A 36 -6.09 -5.33 5.07
N VAL A 37 -6.99 -4.75 4.27
CA VAL A 37 -8.39 -5.19 4.20
C VAL A 37 -8.48 -6.60 3.61
N ALA A 38 -7.73 -6.91 2.55
CA ALA A 38 -7.71 -8.24 1.95
C ALA A 38 -7.21 -9.32 2.92
N GLN A 39 -6.14 -9.05 3.68
CA GLN A 39 -5.60 -9.94 4.71
C GLN A 39 -6.65 -10.23 5.80
N ALA A 40 -7.25 -9.17 6.34
CA ALA A 40 -8.32 -9.27 7.32
C ALA A 40 -9.52 -10.12 6.83
N ARG A 41 -9.96 -9.90 5.59
CA ARG A 41 -11.05 -10.68 4.98
C ARG A 41 -10.65 -12.14 4.74
N LEU A 42 -9.39 -12.39 4.36
CA LEU A 42 -8.85 -13.74 4.19
C LEU A 42 -8.81 -14.49 5.52
N ASP A 43 -8.33 -13.85 6.58
CA ASP A 43 -8.27 -14.42 7.93
C ASP A 43 -9.68 -14.82 8.41
N LEU A 44 -10.69 -13.98 8.15
CA LEU A 44 -12.08 -14.27 8.46
C LEU A 44 -12.60 -15.52 7.73
N VAL A 45 -12.29 -15.64 6.43
CA VAL A 45 -12.69 -16.80 5.61
C VAL A 45 -11.96 -18.07 6.09
N GLN A 46 -10.68 -17.98 6.44
CA GLN A 46 -9.89 -19.09 6.96
C GLN A 46 -10.38 -19.57 8.33
N ALA A 47 -10.77 -18.64 9.21
CA ALA A 47 -11.40 -18.97 10.48
C ALA A 47 -12.72 -19.73 10.26
N ARG A 48 -13.56 -19.26 9.33
CA ARG A 48 -14.83 -19.93 8.98
C ARG A 48 -14.64 -21.32 8.36
N LEU A 49 -13.54 -21.55 7.64
CA LEU A 49 -13.14 -22.87 7.13
C LEU A 49 -12.65 -23.83 8.23
N THR A 50 -12.16 -23.28 9.34
CA THR A 50 -11.63 -24.06 10.46
C THR A 50 -12.72 -24.42 11.45
N ASP A 51 -13.59 -23.46 11.78
CA ASP A 51 -14.73 -23.66 12.68
C ASP A 51 -16.02 -23.25 11.97
N HIS A 52 -16.74 -24.26 11.47
CA HIS A 52 -17.92 -24.03 10.66
C HIS A 52 -19.20 -23.76 11.47
N GLU A 53 -19.19 -23.97 12.78
CA GLU A 53 -20.37 -23.83 13.66
C GLU A 53 -20.43 -22.45 14.32
N GLN A 54 -19.29 -21.77 14.47
CA GLN A 54 -19.24 -20.41 15.00
C GLN A 54 -19.75 -19.38 13.97
N PRO A 55 -20.59 -18.41 14.40
CA PRO A 55 -21.02 -17.32 13.53
C PRO A 55 -19.84 -16.39 13.22
N VAL A 56 -19.84 -15.83 12.01
CA VAL A 56 -18.79 -14.92 11.52
C VAL A 56 -18.60 -13.68 12.40
N SER A 57 -19.66 -13.22 13.06
CA SER A 57 -19.62 -12.10 14.01
C SER A 57 -18.66 -12.34 15.19
N ALA A 58 -18.41 -13.59 15.59
CA ALA A 58 -17.46 -13.92 16.65
C ALA A 58 -16.01 -13.58 16.27
N HIS A 59 -15.68 -13.71 14.97
CA HIS A 59 -14.34 -13.49 14.43
C HIS A 59 -14.10 -12.05 13.94
N LEU A 60 -15.18 -11.28 13.71
CA LEU A 60 -15.09 -9.90 13.24
C LEU A 60 -14.35 -8.97 14.22
N HIS A 61 -14.48 -9.22 15.53
CA HIS A 61 -13.82 -8.42 16.56
C HIS A 61 -12.29 -8.59 16.53
N GLU A 62 -11.78 -9.80 16.27
CA GLU A 62 -10.35 -10.10 16.15
C GLU A 62 -9.76 -9.51 14.86
N VAL A 63 -10.52 -9.53 13.77
CA VAL A 63 -10.12 -8.97 12.48
C VAL A 63 -10.05 -7.44 12.52
N LEU A 64 -11.01 -6.78 13.16
CA LEU A 64 -11.01 -5.32 13.35
C LEU A 64 -9.90 -4.85 14.31
N ALA A 65 -9.58 -5.63 15.34
CA ALA A 65 -8.48 -5.32 16.26
C ALA A 65 -7.12 -5.27 15.54
N HIS A 66 -6.86 -6.19 14.60
CA HIS A 66 -5.62 -6.18 13.81
C HIS A 66 -5.52 -4.99 12.85
N GLN A 67 -6.64 -4.47 12.34
CA GLN A 67 -6.67 -3.31 11.45
C GLN A 67 -6.39 -1.98 12.19
N LEU A 68 -6.76 -1.88 13.46
CA LEU A 68 -6.61 -0.67 14.28
C LEU A 68 -5.22 -0.55 14.93
N ILE A 69 -4.47 -1.66 15.07
CA ILE A 69 -3.24 -1.70 15.87
C ILE A 69 -1.97 -1.52 15.04
N ALA A 70 -2.02 -1.59 13.69
CA ALA A 70 -0.82 -1.42 12.89
C ALA A 70 -0.18 -0.04 13.13
N PRO A 71 1.00 0.04 13.77
CA PRO A 71 1.66 1.32 13.96
C PRO A 71 2.23 1.70 12.59
N SER A 72 1.56 2.60 11.88
CA SER A 72 2.28 3.35 10.85
C SER A 72 3.31 4.17 11.61
N GLY A 73 4.59 3.80 11.53
CA GLY A 73 5.72 4.61 12.03
C GLY A 73 5.88 5.93 11.26
N ARG A 74 4.77 6.47 10.74
CA ARG A 74 4.64 7.55 9.79
C ARG A 74 3.70 8.58 10.42
N PRO A 75 4.07 9.87 10.47
CA PRO A 75 3.21 10.90 11.01
C PRO A 75 1.84 10.87 10.31
N PRO A 76 0.73 11.13 11.04
CA PRO A 76 -0.60 11.19 10.46
C PRO A 76 -0.61 12.17 9.28
N ARG A 77 -0.91 11.68 8.08
CA ARG A 77 -1.23 12.54 6.94
C ARG A 77 -2.73 12.80 6.96
N GLU A 78 -3.17 13.86 6.27
CA GLU A 78 -4.59 14.09 5.98
C GLU A 78 -5.19 12.76 5.54
N THR A 79 -6.31 12.40 6.16
CA THR A 79 -6.96 11.10 5.99
C THR A 79 -7.53 11.02 4.58
N ASP A 80 -6.68 10.68 3.60
CA ASP A 80 -7.13 10.27 2.29
C ASP A 80 -8.04 9.06 2.48
N ASP A 81 -9.26 9.17 1.98
CA ASP A 81 -10.22 8.08 2.00
C ASP A 81 -9.80 7.03 0.95
N HIS A 82 -8.88 6.16 1.35
CA HIS A 82 -8.37 5.09 0.49
C HIS A 82 -9.43 4.01 0.20
N ALA A 83 -10.61 4.07 0.84
CA ALA A 83 -11.71 3.14 0.57
C ALA A 83 -12.27 3.28 -0.85
N GLU A 84 -12.14 4.45 -1.49
CA GLU A 84 -12.60 4.69 -2.86
C GLU A 84 -11.52 4.41 -3.93
N SER A 85 -10.33 3.93 -3.53
CA SER A 85 -9.24 3.65 -4.46
C SER A 85 -9.56 2.49 -5.42
N ASP A 86 -8.95 2.49 -6.61
CA ASP A 86 -9.09 1.38 -7.57
C ASP A 86 -8.76 0.02 -6.97
N ALA A 87 -7.73 -0.03 -6.11
CA ALA A 87 -7.38 -1.24 -5.39
C ALA A 87 -8.52 -1.69 -4.46
N ALA A 88 -9.08 -0.78 -3.65
CA ALA A 88 -10.19 -1.10 -2.75
C ALA A 88 -11.47 -1.51 -3.51
N ASN A 89 -11.80 -0.81 -4.61
CA ASN A 89 -12.92 -1.14 -5.48
C ASN A 89 -12.77 -2.53 -6.11
N GLU A 90 -11.56 -2.90 -6.55
CA GLU A 90 -11.29 -4.23 -7.08
C GLU A 90 -11.44 -5.32 -6.01
N LEU A 91 -10.96 -5.07 -4.78
CA LEU A 91 -11.14 -6.00 -3.66
C LEU A 91 -12.63 -6.20 -3.34
N ASP A 92 -13.40 -5.11 -3.31
CA ASP A 92 -14.84 -5.16 -3.08
C ASP A 92 -15.56 -5.93 -4.19
N ALA A 93 -15.19 -5.73 -5.46
CA ALA A 93 -15.72 -6.49 -6.58
C ALA A 93 -15.44 -8.00 -6.43
N ILE A 94 -14.23 -8.39 -6.02
CA ILE A 94 -13.88 -9.79 -5.74
C ILE A 94 -14.74 -10.35 -4.61
N CYS A 95 -14.89 -9.61 -3.51
CA CYS A 95 -15.71 -10.01 -2.38
C CYS A 95 -17.19 -10.18 -2.78
N SER A 96 -17.74 -9.24 -3.55
CA SER A 96 -19.12 -9.31 -4.05
C SER A 96 -19.33 -10.50 -4.99
N ALA A 97 -18.41 -10.72 -5.94
CA ALA A 97 -18.50 -11.83 -6.90
C ALA A 97 -18.44 -13.21 -6.24
N ASN A 98 -17.74 -13.32 -5.10
CA ASN A 98 -17.57 -14.56 -4.34
C ASN A 98 -18.52 -14.68 -3.13
N GLY A 99 -19.53 -13.80 -3.02
CA GLY A 99 -20.58 -13.92 -2.01
C GLY A 99 -20.13 -13.63 -0.58
N PHE A 100 -19.07 -12.81 -0.38
CA PHE A 100 -18.52 -12.48 0.94
C PHE A 100 -19.58 -11.95 1.93
N ALA A 101 -20.56 -11.17 1.45
CA ALA A 101 -21.66 -10.65 2.27
C ALA A 101 -22.59 -11.74 2.86
N ARG A 102 -22.51 -12.97 2.35
CA ARG A 102 -23.34 -14.11 2.75
C ARG A 102 -22.47 -15.23 3.34
N LEU A 103 -21.33 -14.88 3.94
CA LEU A 103 -20.28 -15.81 4.37
C LEU A 103 -20.81 -17.02 5.16
N ASP A 104 -21.79 -16.80 6.04
CA ASP A 104 -22.41 -17.86 6.86
C ASP A 104 -23.18 -18.93 6.05
N SER A 105 -23.58 -18.59 4.82
CA SER A 105 -24.35 -19.45 3.93
C SER A 105 -23.51 -20.09 2.81
N LEU A 106 -22.22 -19.78 2.74
CA LEU A 106 -21.32 -20.38 1.76
C LEU A 106 -20.97 -21.80 2.17
N THR A 107 -20.95 -22.69 1.17
CA THR A 107 -20.43 -24.05 1.31
C THR A 107 -18.91 -24.04 1.53
N GLY A 108 -18.35 -25.15 2.01
CA GLY A 108 -16.90 -25.27 2.17
C GLY A 108 -16.12 -25.08 0.87
N ASP A 109 -16.70 -25.48 -0.27
CA ASP A 109 -16.08 -25.29 -1.60
C ASP A 109 -16.10 -23.82 -2.02
N GLU A 110 -17.22 -23.12 -1.81
CA GLU A 110 -17.34 -21.68 -2.06
C GLU A 110 -16.41 -20.86 -1.15
N LEU A 111 -16.27 -21.25 0.13
CA LEU A 111 -15.32 -20.61 1.05
C LEU A 111 -13.86 -20.80 0.61
N ARG A 112 -13.50 -22.00 0.13
CA ARG A 112 -12.16 -22.25 -0.41
C ARG A 112 -11.89 -21.44 -1.68
N ALA A 113 -12.87 -21.31 -2.57
CA ALA A 113 -12.76 -20.46 -3.76
C ALA A 113 -12.60 -18.98 -3.40
N LEU A 114 -13.39 -18.47 -2.45
CA LEU A 114 -13.27 -17.12 -1.92
C LEU A 114 -11.90 -16.86 -1.27
N ALA A 115 -11.42 -17.81 -0.45
CA ALA A 115 -10.10 -17.72 0.17
C ALA A 115 -8.98 -17.67 -0.89
N GLU A 116 -9.09 -18.48 -1.94
CA GLU A 116 -8.12 -18.49 -3.03
C GLU A 116 -8.13 -17.15 -3.79
N ALA A 117 -9.32 -16.62 -4.12
CA ALA A 117 -9.47 -15.34 -4.80
C ALA A 117 -8.86 -14.18 -3.98
N LEU A 118 -9.15 -14.13 -2.66
CA LEU A 118 -8.57 -13.14 -1.75
C LEU A 118 -7.04 -13.29 -1.64
N ALA A 119 -6.53 -14.52 -1.55
CA ALA A 119 -5.10 -14.76 -1.47
C ALA A 119 -4.37 -14.39 -2.78
N GLN A 120 -4.98 -14.63 -3.95
CA GLN A 120 -4.44 -14.19 -5.23
C GLN A 120 -4.38 -12.66 -5.33
N TYR A 121 -5.46 -11.98 -4.93
CA TYR A 121 -5.51 -10.52 -4.86
C TYR A 121 -4.43 -9.97 -3.91
N GLU A 122 -4.34 -10.49 -2.68
CA GLU A 122 -3.36 -10.06 -1.67
C GLU A 122 -1.92 -10.16 -2.21
N ARG A 123 -1.58 -11.28 -2.87
CA ARG A 123 -0.26 -11.46 -3.46
C ARG A 123 0.04 -10.42 -4.54
N ARG A 124 -0.93 -10.08 -5.38
CA ARG A 124 -0.79 -9.08 -6.45
C ARG A 124 -0.57 -7.69 -5.85
N VAL A 125 -1.42 -7.25 -4.91
CA VAL A 125 -1.23 -5.95 -4.27
C VAL A 125 0.04 -5.90 -3.42
N SER A 126 0.46 -7.01 -2.84
CA SER A 126 1.75 -7.13 -2.18
C SER A 126 2.94 -6.94 -3.12
N ALA A 127 2.86 -7.45 -4.36
CA ALA A 127 3.88 -7.23 -5.39
C ALA A 127 3.90 -5.76 -5.84
N GLN A 128 2.74 -5.20 -6.19
CA GLN A 128 2.60 -3.80 -6.56
C GLN A 128 3.13 -2.86 -5.47
N ARG A 129 2.86 -3.15 -4.20
CA ARG A 129 3.40 -2.37 -3.06
C ARG A 129 4.92 -2.36 -3.04
N ARG A 130 5.58 -3.49 -3.32
CA ARG A 130 7.05 -3.57 -3.35
C ARG A 130 7.62 -2.72 -4.47
N GLU A 131 7.04 -2.79 -5.67
CA GLU A 131 7.46 -1.97 -6.82
C GLU A 131 7.30 -0.47 -6.55
N LEU A 132 6.21 -0.08 -5.86
CA LEU A 132 6.00 1.30 -5.43
C LEU A 132 7.06 1.73 -4.42
N PHE A 133 7.39 0.91 -3.42
CA PHE A 133 8.46 1.21 -2.46
C PHE A 133 9.80 1.38 -3.15
N GLU A 134 10.18 0.48 -4.05
CA GLU A 134 11.43 0.56 -4.81
C GLU A 134 11.51 1.88 -5.60
N SER A 135 10.41 2.29 -6.23
CA SER A 135 10.33 3.55 -6.98
C SER A 135 10.41 4.78 -6.06
N ILE A 136 9.70 4.76 -4.92
CA ILE A 136 9.75 5.83 -3.91
C ILE A 136 11.15 5.98 -3.33
N ASP A 137 11.83 4.88 -3.06
CA ASP A 137 13.19 4.86 -2.53
C ASP A 137 14.19 5.44 -3.54
N ALA A 138 14.07 5.09 -4.83
CA ALA A 138 14.88 5.67 -5.90
C ALA A 138 14.71 7.20 -6.00
N LEU A 139 13.47 7.69 -6.00
CA LEU A 139 13.18 9.13 -6.00
C LEU A 139 13.70 9.83 -4.75
N SER A 140 13.58 9.17 -3.58
CA SER A 140 14.04 9.72 -2.31
C SER A 140 15.56 9.81 -2.25
N ALA A 141 16.26 8.79 -2.77
CA ALA A 141 17.72 8.80 -2.90
C ALA A 141 18.20 9.93 -3.81
N ASP A 142 17.54 10.15 -4.96
CA ASP A 142 17.91 11.23 -5.87
C ASP A 142 17.65 12.62 -5.26
N LEU A 143 16.53 12.81 -4.56
CA LEU A 143 16.26 14.04 -3.83
C LEU A 143 17.35 14.33 -2.80
N VAL A 144 17.72 13.33 -1.98
CA VAL A 144 18.80 13.48 -0.99
C VAL A 144 20.13 13.81 -1.65
N ARG A 145 20.46 13.18 -2.79
CA ARG A 145 21.67 13.48 -3.57
C ARG A 145 21.70 14.94 -4.02
N ARG A 146 20.61 15.43 -4.65
CA ARG A 146 20.51 16.81 -5.13
C ARG A 146 20.57 17.85 -4.00
N TYR A 147 19.98 17.55 -2.84
CA TYR A 147 20.12 18.41 -1.68
C TYR A 147 21.57 18.52 -1.21
N ARG A 148 22.32 17.42 -1.16
CA ARG A 148 23.76 17.46 -0.79
C ARG A 148 24.58 18.25 -1.81
N GLU A 149 24.34 18.04 -3.10
CA GLU A 149 25.03 18.75 -4.18
C GLU A 149 24.70 20.26 -4.17
N GLY A 150 23.42 20.61 -3.99
CA GLY A 150 22.99 22.00 -3.89
C GLY A 150 23.52 22.71 -2.64
N THR A 151 23.59 22.02 -1.50
CA THR A 151 24.22 22.58 -0.29
C THR A 151 25.73 22.74 -0.47
N ALA A 152 26.41 21.79 -1.12
CA ALA A 152 27.84 21.89 -1.40
C ALA A 152 28.20 23.04 -2.37
N ASP A 153 27.32 23.34 -3.34
CA ASP A 153 27.47 24.49 -4.23
C ASP A 153 27.28 25.83 -3.50
N VAL A 154 26.29 25.87 -2.58
CA VAL A 154 26.04 27.04 -1.74
C VAL A 154 27.18 27.25 -0.73
N ASP A 155 27.68 26.20 -0.07
CA ASP A 155 28.81 26.28 0.87
C ASP A 155 30.09 26.80 0.19
N GLY A 156 30.37 26.36 -1.04
CA GLY A 156 31.49 26.86 -1.85
C GLY A 156 31.32 28.29 -2.39
N LEU A 157 30.14 28.90 -2.22
CA LEU A 157 29.89 30.31 -2.53
C LEU A 157 30.30 31.22 -1.36
N TRP A 158 30.13 30.77 -0.10
CA TRP A 158 30.50 31.55 1.09
C TRP A 158 32.00 31.53 1.39
N GLU A 159 32.75 30.51 0.94
CA GLU A 159 34.21 30.47 1.10
C GLU A 159 34.96 31.44 0.17
N ARG A 160 34.32 31.93 -0.91
CA ARG A 160 34.92 32.87 -1.86
C ARG A 160 34.76 34.35 -1.48
N ASP A 161 33.84 34.67 -0.57
CA ASP A 161 33.58 36.04 -0.10
C ASP A 161 34.19 36.34 1.28
N ALA A 162 34.89 35.38 1.90
CA ALA A 162 35.60 35.57 3.19
C ALA A 162 37.09 35.99 3.02
N GLY A 163 37.50 36.38 1.82
CA GLY A 163 38.85 36.82 1.49
C GLY A 163 38.86 38.11 0.67
N GLY A 164 38.42 39.22 1.28
CA GLY A 164 38.50 40.57 0.72
C GLY A 164 38.81 41.59 1.80
#